data_AF-A0A0S8DDP4-F1
#
_entry.id   AF-A0A0S8DDP4-F1
#
_cell.length_a   1.000
_cell.length_b   1.000
_cell.length_c   1.000
_cell.angle_alpha   90.00
_cell.angle_beta   90.00
_cell.angle_gamma   90.00
#
_symmetry.space_group_name_H-M   'P 1'
#
loop_
_entity.id
_entity.type
_entity.pdbx_description
1 polymer ?
#
loop_
_entity_poly.entity_id
_entity_poly.type
_entity_poly.pdbx_seq_one_letter_code
_entity_poly.pdbx_strand_id
1 'polypeptide(L)'
;MRDVDGDVHWIYKKLITKKYKCAVVKTDTANVRTGPGTGYGQNSFSPAQKYDSFKIVQTKSSWVKVVDEFGDRGWIFKNLLWIQ
;
A
#
# COMPACT_ATOMS: atom_id res chain seq x y z
N MET A 1 -17.43 3.38 -6.47
CA MET A 1 -16.08 3.31 -5.85
C MET A 1 -15.23 4.38 -6.49
N ARG A 2 -14.38 5.05 -5.71
CA ARG A 2 -13.39 5.97 -6.25
C ARG A 2 -12.04 5.24 -6.32
N ASP A 3 -11.30 5.36 -7.40
CA ASP A 3 -9.97 4.77 -7.52
C ASP A 3 -8.86 5.73 -7.03
N VAL A 4 -7.61 5.32 -7.24
CA VAL A 4 -6.41 6.06 -6.81
C VAL A 4 -6.18 7.34 -7.59
N ASP A 5 -6.62 7.42 -8.85
CA ASP A 5 -6.51 8.62 -9.69
C ASP A 5 -7.71 9.57 -9.50
N GLY A 6 -8.75 9.11 -8.78
CA GLY A 6 -9.89 9.92 -8.38
C GLY A 6 -11.17 9.67 -9.20
N ASP A 7 -11.10 8.75 -10.17
CA ASP A 7 -12.23 8.42 -11.03
C ASP A 7 -13.29 7.63 -10.27
N VAL A 8 -14.56 7.79 -10.68
CA VAL A 8 -15.70 7.17 -10.02
C VAL A 8 -16.28 6.05 -10.89
N HIS A 9 -16.28 4.84 -10.34
CA HIS A 9 -16.75 3.62 -11.01
C HIS A 9 -17.90 2.95 -10.26
N TRP A 10 -18.73 2.19 -10.97
CA TRP A 10 -19.77 1.36 -10.37
C TRP A 10 -19.31 -0.10 -10.33
N ILE A 11 -19.33 -0.71 -9.14
CA ILE A 11 -18.92 -2.11 -8.94
C ILE A 11 -20.07 -2.84 -8.26
N TYR A 12 -20.36 -4.05 -8.72
CA TYR A 12 -21.39 -4.88 -8.12
C TYR A 12 -21.04 -5.21 -6.66
N LYS A 13 -21.97 -4.88 -5.74
CA LYS A 13 -21.74 -4.96 -4.29
C LYS A 13 -21.30 -6.34 -3.78
N LYS A 14 -21.66 -7.43 -4.47
CA LYS A 14 -21.27 -8.79 -4.05
C LYS A 14 -19.81 -9.15 -4.41
N LEU A 15 -19.13 -8.33 -5.21
CA LEU A 15 -17.71 -8.53 -5.57
C LEU A 15 -16.75 -7.77 -4.65
N ILE A 16 -17.25 -6.93 -3.75
CA ILE A 16 -16.44 -6.13 -2.82
C ILE A 16 -16.51 -6.68 -1.40
N THR A 17 -15.41 -6.54 -0.66
CA THR A 17 -15.33 -6.93 0.74
C THR A 17 -14.70 -5.83 1.58
N LYS A 18 -15.16 -5.69 2.83
CA LYS A 18 -14.55 -4.81 3.84
C LYS A 18 -13.58 -5.56 4.76
N LYS A 19 -13.37 -6.86 4.53
CA LYS A 19 -12.52 -7.72 5.37
C LYS A 19 -11.05 -7.31 5.35
N TYR A 20 -10.59 -6.74 4.24
CA TYR A 20 -9.21 -6.36 4.05
C TYR A 20 -9.09 -4.86 3.89
N LYS A 21 -8.03 -4.30 4.46
CA LYS A 21 -7.58 -2.94 4.15
C LYS A 21 -6.44 -3.05 3.15
N CYS A 22 -6.51 -2.24 2.10
CA CYS A 22 -5.53 -2.26 1.02
C CYS A 22 -4.94 -0.87 0.84
N ALA A 23 -3.72 -0.83 0.33
CA ALA A 23 -3.02 0.38 -0.05
C ALA A 23 -2.57 0.26 -1.50
N VAL A 24 -2.55 1.37 -2.22
CA VAL A 24 -2.00 1.48 -3.56
C VAL A 24 -0.96 2.59 -3.55
N VAL A 25 0.18 2.39 -4.20
CA VAL A 25 1.18 3.43 -4.36
C VAL A 25 0.64 4.49 -5.33
N LYS A 26 0.55 5.74 -4.86
CA LYS A 26 -0.01 6.87 -5.64
C LYS A 26 1.06 7.77 -6.27
N THR A 27 2.31 7.64 -5.85
CA THR A 27 3.48 8.34 -6.41
C THR A 27 4.19 7.45 -7.42
N ASP A 28 5.09 8.01 -8.25
CA ASP A 28 5.81 7.22 -9.26
C ASP A 28 6.58 6.03 -8.66
N THR A 29 7.24 6.29 -7.53
CA THR A 29 7.89 5.26 -6.72
C THR A 29 7.62 5.47 -5.24
N ALA A 30 7.69 4.38 -4.47
CA ALA A 30 7.64 4.39 -3.02
C ALA A 30 8.73 3.48 -2.45
N ASN A 31 9.59 4.06 -1.62
CA ASN A 31 10.60 3.28 -0.91
C ASN A 31 9.92 2.33 0.08
N VAL A 32 10.25 1.04 -0.04
CA VAL A 32 9.82 0.02 0.89
C VAL A 32 10.97 -0.27 1.85
N ARG A 33 10.69 -0.28 3.15
CA ARG A 33 11.71 -0.44 4.20
C ARG A 33 11.48 -1.69 5.03
N THR A 34 12.53 -2.16 5.69
CA THR A 34 12.45 -3.31 6.60
C THR A 34 11.80 -2.97 7.94
N GLY A 35 11.73 -1.68 8.29
CA GLY A 35 11.09 -1.20 9.52
C GLY A 35 10.39 0.17 9.38
N PRO A 36 9.60 0.56 10.40
CA PRO A 36 8.83 1.80 10.39
C PRO A 36 9.71 3.01 10.72
N GLY A 37 10.43 3.51 9.72
CA GLY A 37 11.29 4.68 9.89
C GLY A 37 12.30 4.84 8.75
N THR A 38 12.83 6.05 8.60
CA THR A 38 13.86 6.37 7.59
C THR A 38 15.25 5.83 7.95
N GLY A 39 15.48 5.44 9.21
CA GLY A 39 16.72 4.79 9.66
C GLY A 39 16.81 3.30 9.33
N TYR A 40 15.71 2.66 8.90
CA TYR A 40 15.73 1.28 8.47
C TYR A 40 16.15 1.17 6.99
N GLY A 41 16.89 0.12 6.65
CA GLY A 41 17.30 -0.17 5.28
C GLY A 41 16.11 -0.35 4.33
N GLN A 42 16.37 -0.20 3.03
CA GLN A 42 15.40 -0.56 2.00
C GLN A 42 15.21 -2.08 1.96
N ASN A 43 14.00 -2.50 1.62
CA ASN A 43 13.65 -3.89 1.43
C ASN A 43 14.11 -4.39 0.04
N SER A 44 14.17 -5.71 -0.16
CA SER A 44 14.60 -6.33 -1.43
C SER A 44 13.72 -5.96 -2.62
N PHE A 45 12.43 -5.75 -2.38
CA PHE A 45 11.43 -5.35 -3.39
C PHE A 45 11.21 -3.83 -3.46
N SER A 46 12.11 -3.05 -2.85
CA SER A 46 12.12 -1.60 -3.00
C SER A 46 12.81 -1.20 -4.31
N PRO A 47 12.32 -0.17 -5.03
CA PRO A 47 11.10 0.59 -4.77
C PRO A 47 9.85 -0.06 -5.36
N ALA A 48 8.72 0.10 -4.68
CA ALA A 48 7.41 -0.16 -5.27
C ALA A 48 7.08 0.94 -6.28
N GLN A 49 6.39 0.59 -7.35
CA GLN A 49 6.00 1.47 -8.45
C GLN A 49 4.57 2.01 -8.26
N LYS A 50 4.23 3.10 -8.96
CA LYS A 50 2.85 3.60 -9.01
C LYS A 50 1.90 2.47 -9.40
N TYR A 51 0.76 2.41 -8.72
CA TYR A 51 -0.28 1.39 -8.87
C TYR A 51 0.01 0.02 -8.25
N ASP A 52 1.22 -0.21 -7.73
CA ASP A 52 1.48 -1.41 -6.92
C ASP A 52 0.53 -1.42 -5.72
N SER A 53 -0.12 -2.56 -5.55
CA SER A 53 -1.17 -2.74 -4.56
C SER A 53 -0.73 -3.70 -3.48
N PHE A 54 -1.06 -3.37 -2.25
CA PHE A 54 -0.67 -4.17 -1.10
C PHE A 54 -1.82 -4.35 -0.13
N LYS A 55 -1.82 -5.47 0.57
CA LYS A 55 -2.66 -5.66 1.75
C LYS A 55 -1.99 -5.01 2.96
N ILE A 56 -2.76 -4.23 3.72
CA ILE A 56 -2.29 -3.61 4.96
C ILE A 56 -2.35 -4.65 6.08
N VAL A 57 -1.19 -4.90 6.69
CA VAL A 57 -1.05 -5.81 7.83
C VAL A 57 -1.16 -5.04 9.14
N GLN A 58 -0.51 -3.88 9.24
CA GLN A 58 -0.50 -3.05 10.45
C GLN A 58 -0.17 -1.61 10.10
N THR A 59 -0.55 -0.66 10.96
CA THR A 59 -0.09 0.74 10.89
C THR A 59 0.63 1.09 12.19
N LYS A 60 1.78 1.75 12.09
CA LYS A 60 2.55 2.25 13.24
C LYS A 60 2.96 3.70 12.96
N SER A 61 2.38 4.64 13.70
CA SER A 61 2.58 6.08 13.47
C SER A 61 2.29 6.43 11.99
N SER A 62 3.26 7.01 11.29
CA SER A 62 3.16 7.39 9.88
C SER A 62 3.60 6.31 8.89
N TRP A 63 3.79 5.07 9.35
CA TRP A 63 4.26 3.94 8.54
C TRP A 63 3.21 2.83 8.46
N VAL A 64 3.08 2.24 7.28
CA VAL A 64 2.14 1.17 6.99
C VAL A 64 2.93 -0.09 6.67
N LYS A 65 2.70 -1.14 7.45
CA LYS A 65 3.22 -2.48 7.16
C LYS A 65 2.33 -3.12 6.12
N VAL A 66 2.92 -3.48 5.00
CA VAL A 66 2.26 -4.00 3.80
C VAL A 66 2.74 -5.41 3.49
N VAL A 67 1.91 -6.17 2.77
CA VAL A 67 2.27 -7.44 2.15
C VAL A 67 1.78 -7.44 0.70
N ASP A 68 2.64 -7.88 -0.22
CA ASP A 68 2.32 -7.98 -1.66
C ASP A 68 1.68 -9.33 -2.02
N GLU A 69 1.46 -9.58 -3.31
CA GLU A 69 0.92 -10.85 -3.81
C GLU A 69 1.85 -12.05 -3.63
N PHE A 70 3.17 -11.83 -3.51
CA PHE A 70 4.18 -12.88 -3.31
C PHE A 70 4.39 -13.22 -1.82
N GLY A 71 3.83 -12.42 -0.92
CA GLY A 71 3.95 -12.59 0.52
C GLY A 71 5.10 -11.81 1.15
N ASP A 72 5.82 -11.01 0.36
CA ASP A 72 6.90 -10.14 0.83
C ASP A 72 6.32 -8.99 1.66
N ARG A 73 7.03 -8.66 2.75
CA ARG A 73 6.54 -7.72 3.76
C ARG A 73 7.49 -6.56 3.91
N GLY A 74 6.93 -5.35 4.01
CA GLY A 74 7.73 -4.15 4.22
C GLY A 74 6.92 -3.02 4.82
N TRP A 75 7.59 -1.89 5.01
CA TRP A 75 7.02 -0.67 5.55
C TRP A 75 7.11 0.44 4.52
N ILE A 76 5.98 1.08 4.24
CA ILE A 76 5.89 2.23 3.34
C ILE A 76 5.36 3.42 4.13
N PHE A 77 5.90 4.60 3.83
CA PHE A 77 5.43 5.84 4.45
C PHE A 77 3.99 6.13 3.99
N LYS A 78 3.09 6.39 4.94
CA LYS A 78 1.65 6.49 4.69
C LYS A 78 1.29 7.52 3.61
N ASN A 79 2.05 8.61 3.50
CA ASN A 79 1.77 9.67 2.54
C ASN A 79 2.07 9.28 1.07
N LEU A 80 2.82 8.20 0.83
CA LEU A 80 3.08 7.67 -0.51
C LEU A 80 1.97 6.74 -1.00
N LEU A 81 1.00 6.44 -0.12
CA LEU A 81 -0.07 5.49 -0.37
C LEU A 81 -1.42 6.20 -0.49
N TRP A 82 -2.27 5.63 -1.33
CA TRP A 82 -3.72 5.78 -1.28
C TRP A 82 -4.29 4.57 -0.55
N ILE A 83 -5.08 4.79 0.50
CA ILE A 83 -5.61 3.73 1.37
C ILE A 83 -7.13 3.78 1.30
N GLN A 84 -7.73 2.61 1.04
CA GLN A 84 -9.19 2.44 0.95
C GLN A 84 -9.82 2.04 2.29
#